data_AF-A0A2J7TFY9-F1
#
_entry.id   AF-A0A2J7TFY9-F1
#
_cell.length_a   1.000
_cell.length_b   1.000
_cell.length_c   1.000
_cell.angle_alpha   90.00
_cell.angle_beta   90.00
_cell.angle_gamma   90.00
#
_symmetry.space_group_name_H-M   'P 1'
#
loop_
_entity.id
_entity.type
_entity.pdbx_description
1 polymer ?
#
loop_
_entity_poly.entity_id
_entity_poly.type
_entity_poly.pdbx_seq_one_letter_code
_entity_poly.pdbx_strand_id
1 'polypeptide(L)'
;MQDHLADVEARLARLKPLLQAASLFRLAPRLAIGLCLLIWKTVALLWRWPVALRTIEDARFRATRLAFDPESGAWTRRLDRAAFWGNLRRSSGFFPPPVYVVRPRQRMGLARRPKVLHAIANVWVGGSTQLVVDLYDHLGHRIEMETITSSLPPSGAHEGMTIRLAPQPVSRHVVRATFSRFRPDLVHIHYWGDVDEPWYRAIFEVAAEFECPVVQNVNTPVTPFADAPVACNVFVSQSVLDRFGSKAPARVIYPGIDLDRFARPTVPAAGAFDTIGMIYRLENDKLNAQAIELFIAVVKKRPATRAIIIGDGSLFAHFRRRVIEEGLLPHFEFSGYAPYEELPAFLARFKIFVAPVRQESFGQVIPFAMSCGLAVAGYRIGAVPEILGDDETLGQTLGQTLGETLNETAGIIVALLDDRARIEALGRRNQAIAKARFSVGAMAAAYCSLYRDIAPGDFDMAPGLPDAVLFPL
;
A
#
# COMPACT_ATOMS: atom_id res chain seq x y z
N MET A 1 -81.77 -14.84 -29.68
CA MET A 1 -80.38 -15.05 -29.22
C MET A 1 -79.37 -14.82 -30.35
N GLN A 2 -79.55 -15.44 -31.52
CA GLN A 2 -78.71 -15.18 -32.70
C GLN A 2 -78.75 -13.70 -33.16
N ASP A 3 -79.93 -13.06 -33.18
CA ASP A 3 -80.01 -11.63 -33.54
C ASP A 3 -79.29 -10.72 -32.54
N HIS A 4 -79.26 -11.13 -31.27
CA HIS A 4 -78.59 -10.36 -30.23
C HIS A 4 -77.07 -10.50 -30.33
N LEU A 5 -76.58 -11.70 -30.71
CA LEU A 5 -75.18 -11.94 -31.04
C LEU A 5 -74.75 -11.13 -32.27
N ALA A 6 -75.58 -11.06 -33.31
CA ALA A 6 -75.30 -10.28 -34.51
C ALA A 6 -75.21 -8.77 -34.22
N ASP A 7 -76.07 -8.21 -33.37
CA ASP A 7 -75.99 -6.80 -32.95
C ASP A 7 -74.72 -6.52 -32.12
N VAL A 8 -74.35 -7.46 -31.22
CA VAL A 8 -73.12 -7.34 -30.42
C VAL A 8 -71.86 -7.40 -31.30
N GLU A 9 -71.82 -8.31 -32.29
CA GLU A 9 -70.72 -8.39 -33.26
C GLU A 9 -70.63 -7.13 -34.13
N ALA A 10 -71.76 -6.59 -34.58
CA ALA A 10 -71.78 -5.36 -35.37
C ALA A 10 -71.27 -4.15 -34.57
N ARG A 11 -71.59 -4.07 -33.27
CA ARG A 11 -71.07 -3.02 -32.37
C ARG A 11 -69.57 -3.18 -32.10
N LEU A 12 -69.10 -4.42 -31.89
CA LEU A 12 -67.67 -4.71 -31.72
C LEU A 12 -66.87 -4.41 -32.98
N ALA A 13 -67.41 -4.68 -34.17
CA ALA A 13 -66.77 -4.36 -35.44
C ALA A 13 -66.55 -2.85 -35.61
N ARG A 14 -67.48 -2.00 -35.13
CA ARG A 14 -67.35 -0.53 -35.15
C ARG A 14 -66.30 0.00 -34.16
N LEU A 15 -66.01 -0.74 -33.08
CA LEU A 15 -65.03 -0.37 -32.05
C LEU A 15 -63.59 -0.81 -32.40
N LYS A 16 -63.43 -1.77 -33.29
CA LYS A 16 -62.12 -2.33 -33.71
C LYS A 16 -61.13 -1.28 -34.25
N PRO A 17 -61.51 -0.30 -35.09
CA PRO A 17 -60.58 0.72 -35.61
C PRO A 17 -60.08 1.68 -34.51
N LEU A 18 -60.94 2.01 -33.54
CA LEU A 18 -60.60 2.88 -32.42
C LEU A 18 -59.59 2.23 -31.47
N LEU A 19 -59.75 0.92 -31.22
CA LEU A 19 -58.80 0.13 -30.42
C LEU A 19 -57.43 -0.01 -31.12
N GLN A 20 -57.41 -0.15 -32.44
CA GLN A 20 -56.17 -0.18 -33.22
C GLN A 20 -55.44 1.19 -33.20
N ALA A 21 -56.16 2.31 -33.34
CA ALA A 21 -55.59 3.65 -33.23
C ALA A 21 -54.98 3.93 -31.84
N ALA A 22 -55.64 3.46 -30.76
CA ALA A 22 -55.14 3.58 -29.40
C ALA A 22 -53.83 2.79 -29.15
N SER A 23 -53.61 1.70 -29.89
CA SER A 23 -52.37 0.92 -29.80
C SER A 23 -51.17 1.63 -30.45
N LEU A 24 -51.38 2.33 -31.56
CA LEU A 24 -50.36 3.14 -32.24
C LEU A 24 -49.95 4.36 -31.41
N PHE A 25 -50.90 5.01 -30.74
CA PHE A 25 -50.62 6.12 -29.80
C PHE A 25 -49.78 5.70 -28.58
N ARG A 26 -49.78 4.42 -28.20
CA ARG A 26 -48.93 3.89 -27.11
C ARG A 26 -47.53 3.49 -27.57
N LEU A 27 -47.34 3.19 -28.85
CA LEU A 27 -46.07 2.76 -29.45
C LEU A 27 -45.16 3.95 -29.80
N ALA A 28 -45.73 5.03 -30.32
CA ALA A 28 -44.99 6.24 -30.70
C ALA A 28 -44.14 6.86 -29.57
N PRO A 29 -44.67 7.10 -28.35
CA PRO A 29 -43.86 7.66 -27.26
C PRO A 29 -42.78 6.69 -26.75
N ARG A 30 -43.02 5.37 -26.79
CA ARG A 30 -42.00 4.37 -26.42
C ARG A 30 -40.84 4.33 -27.40
N LEU A 31 -41.13 4.42 -28.70
CA LEU A 31 -40.10 4.51 -29.74
C LEU A 31 -39.33 5.83 -29.65
N ALA A 32 -40.01 6.96 -29.39
CA ALA A 32 -39.38 8.25 -29.18
C ALA A 32 -38.46 8.26 -27.96
N ILE A 33 -38.89 7.72 -26.82
CA ILE A 33 -38.06 7.56 -25.61
C ILE A 33 -36.86 6.65 -25.91
N GLY A 34 -37.08 5.54 -26.62
CA GLY A 34 -36.01 4.64 -27.04
C GLY A 34 -34.96 5.32 -27.92
N LEU A 35 -35.40 6.14 -28.89
CA LEU A 35 -34.52 6.92 -29.77
C LEU A 35 -33.75 7.99 -28.99
N CYS A 36 -34.42 8.72 -28.07
CA CYS A 36 -33.77 9.70 -27.21
C CYS A 36 -32.72 9.06 -26.29
N LEU A 37 -33.02 7.90 -25.70
CA LEU A 37 -32.07 7.14 -24.88
C LEU A 37 -30.90 6.62 -25.71
N LEU A 38 -31.13 6.21 -26.95
CA LEU A 38 -30.07 5.79 -27.88
C LEU A 38 -29.17 6.97 -28.22
N ILE A 39 -29.74 8.11 -28.62
CA ILE A 39 -28.98 9.35 -28.91
C ILE A 39 -28.17 9.76 -27.67
N TRP A 40 -28.79 9.77 -26.48
CA TRP A 40 -28.11 10.10 -25.23
C TRP A 40 -26.95 9.14 -24.94
N LYS A 41 -27.15 7.82 -25.10
CA LYS A 41 -26.08 6.83 -24.93
C LYS A 41 -24.94 7.04 -25.94
N THR A 42 -25.25 7.36 -27.19
CA THR A 42 -24.25 7.64 -28.23
C THR A 42 -23.48 8.93 -27.94
N VAL A 43 -24.16 10.00 -27.52
CA VAL A 43 -23.54 11.26 -27.10
C VAL A 43 -22.66 11.04 -25.85
N ALA A 44 -23.14 10.29 -24.86
CA ALA A 44 -22.36 9.95 -23.67
C ALA A 44 -21.12 9.10 -24.00
N LEU A 45 -21.22 8.18 -24.98
CA LEU A 45 -20.10 7.40 -25.49
C LEU A 45 -19.07 8.30 -26.19
N LEU A 46 -19.52 9.19 -27.08
CA LEU A 46 -18.67 10.15 -27.80
C LEU A 46 -18.01 11.16 -26.86
N TRP A 47 -18.73 11.65 -25.85
CA TRP A 47 -18.18 12.53 -24.82
C TRP A 47 -17.10 11.84 -23.99
N ARG A 48 -17.25 10.55 -23.72
CA ARG A 48 -16.25 9.72 -23.02
C ARG A 48 -15.12 9.25 -23.92
N TRP A 49 -15.22 9.42 -25.23
CA TRP A 49 -14.24 8.92 -26.20
C TRP A 49 -12.82 9.49 -26.01
N PRO A 50 -12.60 10.80 -25.78
CA PRO A 50 -11.27 11.33 -25.52
C PRO A 50 -10.66 10.84 -24.20
N VAL A 51 -11.50 10.50 -23.22
CA VAL A 51 -11.06 9.90 -21.94
C VAL A 51 -10.68 8.43 -22.17
N ALA A 52 -11.46 7.70 -22.95
CA ALA A 52 -11.17 6.32 -23.31
C ALA A 52 -9.87 6.20 -24.13
N LEU A 53 -9.66 7.08 -25.13
CA LEU A 53 -8.42 7.12 -25.92
C LEU A 53 -7.20 7.38 -25.03
N ARG A 54 -7.26 8.39 -24.15
CA ARG A 54 -6.19 8.65 -23.17
C ARG A 54 -5.93 7.44 -22.27
N THR A 55 -6.99 6.79 -21.81
CA THR A 55 -6.87 5.57 -20.98
C THR A 55 -6.17 4.43 -21.72
N ILE A 56 -6.44 4.26 -23.01
CA ILE A 56 -5.77 3.27 -23.87
C ILE A 56 -4.29 3.63 -24.09
N GLU A 57 -4.00 4.90 -24.39
CA GLU A 57 -2.63 5.39 -24.58
C GLU A 57 -1.80 5.24 -23.31
N ASP A 58 -2.37 5.59 -22.15
CA ASP A 58 -1.72 5.43 -20.85
C ASP A 58 -1.50 3.95 -20.52
N ALA A 59 -2.49 3.09 -20.76
CA ALA A 59 -2.34 1.64 -20.58
C ALA A 59 -1.23 1.08 -21.48
N ARG A 60 -1.15 1.51 -22.74
CA ARG A 60 -0.10 1.09 -23.70
C ARG A 60 1.28 1.56 -23.25
N PHE A 61 1.40 2.81 -22.82
CA PHE A 61 2.66 3.37 -22.34
C PHE A 61 3.17 2.59 -21.12
N ARG A 62 2.29 2.37 -20.12
CA ARG A 62 2.60 1.63 -18.89
C ARG A 62 2.94 0.16 -19.12
N ALA A 63 2.43 -0.43 -20.20
CA ALA A 63 2.71 -1.80 -20.60
C ALA A 63 3.91 -1.95 -21.54
N THR A 64 4.55 -0.85 -21.93
CA THR A 64 5.76 -0.91 -22.75
C THR A 64 6.97 -1.20 -21.86
N ARG A 65 7.64 -2.32 -22.12
CA ARG A 65 8.80 -2.82 -21.37
C ARG A 65 10.08 -2.74 -22.20
N LEU A 66 11.20 -2.51 -21.53
CA LEU A 66 12.53 -2.70 -22.13
C LEU A 66 12.87 -4.20 -22.17
N ALA A 67 13.10 -4.74 -23.37
CA ALA A 67 13.50 -6.11 -23.62
C ALA A 67 14.88 -6.16 -24.29
N PHE A 68 15.77 -7.01 -23.77
CA PHE A 68 17.06 -7.26 -24.41
C PHE A 68 16.83 -8.13 -25.63
N ASP A 69 17.39 -7.71 -26.75
CA ASP A 69 17.47 -8.54 -27.94
C ASP A 69 18.89 -9.13 -28.03
N PRO A 70 19.06 -10.44 -27.77
CA PRO A 70 20.37 -11.08 -27.81
C PRO A 70 21.02 -11.06 -29.20
N GLU A 71 20.22 -10.99 -30.26
CA GLU A 71 20.70 -11.03 -31.65
C GLU A 71 21.31 -9.69 -32.07
N SER A 72 20.67 -8.59 -31.71
CA SER A 72 21.15 -7.23 -32.01
C SER A 72 22.05 -6.65 -30.93
N GLY A 73 22.10 -7.26 -29.73
CA GLY A 73 22.76 -6.69 -28.55
C GLY A 73 22.12 -5.40 -28.05
N ALA A 74 20.94 -5.04 -28.59
CA ALA A 74 20.26 -3.79 -28.32
C ALA A 74 19.04 -3.99 -27.41
N TRP A 75 18.65 -2.91 -26.71
CA TRP A 75 17.40 -2.89 -25.97
C TRP A 75 16.29 -2.32 -26.84
N THR A 76 15.21 -3.08 -26.97
CA THR A 76 14.03 -2.65 -27.73
C THR A 76 12.83 -2.50 -26.81
N ARG A 77 11.94 -1.55 -27.15
CA ARG A 77 10.67 -1.36 -26.45
C ARG A 77 9.63 -2.34 -27.01
N ARG A 78 9.12 -3.24 -26.17
CA ARG A 78 8.06 -4.20 -26.54
C ARG A 78 6.81 -3.99 -25.68
N LEU A 79 5.64 -4.15 -26.27
CA LEU A 79 4.37 -4.08 -25.56
C LEU A 79 4.10 -5.42 -24.86
N ASP A 80 4.03 -5.41 -23.54
CA ASP A 80 3.50 -6.53 -22.76
C ASP A 80 1.98 -6.55 -22.88
N ARG A 81 1.45 -7.50 -23.67
CA ARG A 81 0.01 -7.63 -23.91
C ARG A 81 -0.77 -7.94 -22.65
N ALA A 82 -0.23 -8.76 -21.75
CA ALA A 82 -0.92 -9.11 -20.50
C ALA A 82 -1.03 -7.89 -19.59
N ALA A 83 0.08 -7.16 -19.40
CA ALA A 83 0.08 -5.91 -18.64
C ALA A 83 -0.86 -4.85 -19.26
N PHE A 84 -0.91 -4.74 -20.59
CA PHE A 84 -1.81 -3.81 -21.28
C PHE A 84 -3.28 -4.06 -20.93
N TRP A 85 -3.75 -5.31 -21.09
CA TRP A 85 -5.13 -5.67 -20.76
C TRP A 85 -5.42 -5.55 -19.26
N GLY A 86 -4.45 -5.89 -18.40
CA GLY A 86 -4.56 -5.72 -16.95
C GLY A 86 -4.70 -4.25 -16.54
N ASN A 87 -3.89 -3.37 -17.11
CA ASN A 87 -3.98 -1.92 -16.88
C ASN A 87 -5.32 -1.37 -17.38
N LEU A 88 -5.75 -1.76 -18.58
CA LEU A 88 -7.03 -1.31 -19.15
C LEU A 88 -8.23 -1.77 -18.30
N ARG A 89 -8.19 -2.99 -17.77
CA ARG A 89 -9.22 -3.52 -16.85
C ARG A 89 -9.25 -2.79 -15.51
N ARG A 90 -8.09 -2.43 -14.96
CA ARG A 90 -8.00 -1.68 -13.70
C ARG A 90 -8.53 -0.25 -13.87
N SER A 91 -8.20 0.39 -14.98
CA SER A 91 -8.65 1.76 -15.28
C SER A 91 -10.14 1.87 -15.62
N SER A 92 -10.81 0.75 -15.94
CA SER A 92 -12.22 0.76 -16.37
C SER A 92 -13.23 0.65 -15.22
N GLY A 93 -12.78 0.36 -13.99
CA GLY A 93 -13.60 0.41 -12.78
C GLY A 93 -14.66 -0.70 -12.63
N PHE A 94 -14.64 -1.73 -13.49
CA PHE A 94 -15.65 -2.80 -13.50
C PHE A 94 -15.42 -3.94 -12.50
N PHE A 95 -14.26 -3.99 -11.85
CA PHE A 95 -13.93 -5.06 -10.90
C PHE A 95 -13.93 -4.53 -9.46
N PRO A 96 -14.64 -5.19 -8.53
CA PRO A 96 -14.54 -4.83 -7.12
C PRO A 96 -13.11 -5.08 -6.62
N PRO A 97 -12.61 -4.27 -5.68
CA PRO A 97 -11.32 -4.53 -5.06
C PRO A 97 -11.32 -5.86 -4.30
N PRO A 98 -10.15 -6.49 -4.13
CA PRO A 98 -10.02 -7.72 -3.37
C PRO A 98 -10.40 -7.52 -1.88
N VAL A 99 -10.97 -8.57 -1.28
CA VAL A 99 -11.24 -8.67 0.16
C VAL A 99 -9.94 -9.06 0.88
N TYR A 100 -9.65 -8.43 2.02
CA TYR A 100 -8.46 -8.75 2.82
C TYR A 100 -8.77 -9.91 3.75
N VAL A 101 -8.05 -11.03 3.61
CA VAL A 101 -8.27 -12.24 4.42
C VAL A 101 -7.16 -12.37 5.46
N VAL A 102 -7.55 -12.38 6.73
CA VAL A 102 -6.70 -12.60 7.91
C VAL A 102 -6.84 -14.06 8.33
N ARG A 103 -5.71 -14.75 8.50
CA ARG A 103 -5.68 -16.18 8.84
C ARG A 103 -4.69 -16.40 9.98
N PRO A 104 -5.19 -16.69 11.20
CA PRO A 104 -4.31 -17.07 12.30
C PRO A 104 -3.41 -18.23 11.90
N ARG A 105 -2.09 -18.06 12.01
CA ARG A 105 -1.12 -19.06 11.55
C ARG A 105 -1.16 -20.37 12.36
N GLN A 106 -1.79 -20.37 13.53
CA GLN A 106 -1.88 -21.52 14.44
C GLN A 106 -3.27 -21.68 15.06
N ARG A 107 -3.59 -22.90 15.51
CA ARG A 107 -4.84 -23.21 16.22
C ARG A 107 -4.87 -22.52 17.59
N MET A 108 -6.04 -22.06 18.02
CA MET A 108 -6.21 -21.38 19.31
C MET A 108 -5.91 -22.34 20.47
N GLY A 109 -4.86 -22.05 21.25
CA GLY A 109 -4.29 -23.00 22.22
C GLY A 109 -4.54 -22.70 23.70
N LEU A 110 -5.16 -21.56 24.06
CA LEU A 110 -5.30 -21.13 25.46
C LEU A 110 -6.76 -20.91 25.86
N ALA A 111 -7.15 -21.37 27.05
CA ALA A 111 -8.50 -21.24 27.62
C ALA A 111 -8.86 -19.81 28.05
N ARG A 112 -7.85 -18.99 28.38
CA ARG A 112 -7.94 -17.53 28.54
C ARG A 112 -6.72 -16.91 27.89
N ARG A 113 -6.96 -16.08 26.86
CA ARG A 113 -5.91 -15.29 26.21
C ARG A 113 -6.01 -13.86 26.73
N PRO A 114 -4.87 -13.16 26.86
CA PRO A 114 -4.93 -11.74 27.13
C PRO A 114 -5.59 -10.98 25.97
N LYS A 115 -6.19 -9.84 26.28
CA LYS A 115 -7.05 -9.09 25.38
C LYS A 115 -6.45 -7.75 25.01
N VAL A 116 -6.17 -7.57 23.71
CA VAL A 116 -5.67 -6.30 23.17
C VAL A 116 -6.73 -5.66 22.29
N LEU A 117 -7.15 -4.44 22.63
CA LEU A 117 -8.04 -3.65 21.79
C LEU A 117 -7.20 -2.72 20.91
N HIS A 118 -7.21 -2.95 19.59
CA HIS A 118 -6.59 -2.05 18.63
C HIS A 118 -7.54 -0.89 18.30
N ALA A 119 -7.05 0.34 18.33
CA ALA A 119 -7.79 1.51 17.87
C ALA A 119 -7.10 2.12 16.65
N ILE A 120 -7.78 2.13 15.50
CA ILE A 120 -7.29 2.73 14.26
C ILE A 120 -8.45 3.42 13.54
N ALA A 121 -8.33 4.72 13.24
CA ALA A 121 -9.50 5.49 12.82
C ALA A 121 -10.11 5.02 11.48
N ASN A 122 -9.34 4.38 10.61
CA ASN A 122 -9.86 3.64 9.46
C ASN A 122 -9.08 2.35 9.24
N VAL A 123 -9.73 1.35 8.65
CA VAL A 123 -9.12 0.06 8.29
C VAL A 123 -8.88 -0.03 6.79
N TRP A 124 -8.52 1.08 6.14
CA TRP A 124 -8.17 1.06 4.73
C TRP A 124 -6.80 0.44 4.52
N VAL A 125 -6.51 0.07 3.28
CA VAL A 125 -5.24 -0.55 2.88
C VAL A 125 -4.11 0.44 3.12
N GLY A 126 -3.20 0.11 4.02
CA GLY A 126 -2.07 0.96 4.40
C GLY A 126 -1.18 0.32 5.45
N GLY A 127 -0.03 0.95 5.73
CA GLY A 127 0.99 0.39 6.62
C GLY A 127 0.50 0.13 8.05
N SER A 128 -0.24 1.07 8.65
CA SER A 128 -0.77 0.90 10.02
C SER A 128 -1.83 -0.21 10.09
N THR A 129 -2.71 -0.33 9.09
CA THR A 129 -3.68 -1.43 9.01
C THR A 129 -2.98 -2.77 8.80
N GLN A 130 -1.96 -2.82 7.93
CA GLN A 130 -1.17 -4.03 7.71
C GLN A 130 -0.50 -4.51 9.00
N LEU A 131 0.02 -3.60 9.81
CA LEU A 131 0.57 -3.94 11.13
C LEU A 131 -0.47 -4.60 12.03
N VAL A 132 -1.71 -4.12 12.05
CA VAL A 132 -2.80 -4.78 12.80
C VAL A 132 -3.06 -6.18 12.24
N VAL A 133 -3.21 -6.32 10.93
CA VAL A 133 -3.42 -7.62 10.26
C VAL A 133 -2.32 -8.62 10.61
N ASP A 134 -1.06 -8.19 10.50
CA ASP A 134 0.12 -9.00 10.79
C ASP A 134 0.15 -9.45 12.27
N LEU A 135 -0.27 -8.60 13.21
CA LEU A 135 -0.39 -8.97 14.62
C LEU A 135 -1.50 -9.99 14.85
N TYR A 136 -2.65 -9.88 14.17
CA TYR A 136 -3.70 -10.91 14.23
C TYR A 136 -3.18 -12.25 13.69
N ASP A 137 -2.48 -12.24 12.55
CA ASP A 137 -1.97 -13.47 11.92
C ASP A 137 -0.90 -14.16 12.79
N HIS A 138 0.00 -13.39 13.40
CA HIS A 138 1.14 -13.92 14.15
C HIS A 138 0.87 -14.13 15.63
N LEU A 139 0.04 -13.31 16.27
CA LEU A 139 -0.19 -13.36 17.71
C LEU A 139 -1.63 -13.73 18.08
N GLY A 140 -2.56 -13.77 17.12
CA GLY A 140 -3.96 -14.09 17.37
C GLY A 140 -4.20 -15.45 18.01
N HIS A 141 -3.27 -16.39 17.91
CA HIS A 141 -3.37 -17.69 18.61
C HIS A 141 -3.06 -17.58 20.13
N ARG A 142 -2.35 -16.53 20.55
CA ARG A 142 -1.92 -16.27 21.95
C ARG A 142 -2.66 -15.10 22.60
N ILE A 143 -3.07 -14.13 21.80
CA ILE A 143 -3.72 -12.89 22.23
C ILE A 143 -5.08 -12.80 21.55
N GLU A 144 -6.12 -12.54 22.32
CA GLU A 144 -7.43 -12.21 21.79
C GLU A 144 -7.45 -10.73 21.39
N MET A 145 -7.84 -10.45 20.15
CA MET A 145 -7.76 -9.11 19.59
C MET A 145 -9.11 -8.67 19.03
N GLU A 146 -9.45 -7.42 19.27
CA GLU A 146 -10.53 -6.71 18.59
C GLU A 146 -10.03 -5.37 18.06
N THR A 147 -10.62 -4.87 16.99
CA THR A 147 -10.27 -3.58 16.39
C THR A 147 -11.47 -2.64 16.43
N ILE A 148 -11.31 -1.44 17.00
CA ILE A 148 -12.29 -0.35 16.92
C ILE A 148 -11.85 0.66 15.87
N THR A 149 -12.79 1.11 15.05
CA THR A 149 -12.51 2.04 13.93
C THR A 149 -13.63 3.06 13.73
N SER A 150 -13.31 4.22 13.14
CA SER A 150 -14.29 5.26 12.81
C SER A 150 -14.90 5.06 11.41
N SER A 151 -14.20 4.35 10.53
CA SER A 151 -14.59 4.21 9.13
C SER A 151 -14.18 2.88 8.52
N LEU A 152 -15.13 2.29 7.77
CA LEU A 152 -14.90 1.11 6.95
C LEU A 152 -14.68 1.53 5.47
N PRO A 153 -13.86 0.80 4.70
CA PRO A 153 -13.72 1.03 3.28
C PRO A 153 -15.04 0.80 2.49
N PRO A 154 -15.28 1.52 1.38
CA PRO A 154 -16.51 1.41 0.60
C PRO A 154 -16.72 0.05 -0.07
N SER A 155 -15.62 -0.64 -0.39
CA SER A 155 -15.62 -1.93 -1.08
C SER A 155 -14.45 -2.77 -0.56
N GLY A 156 -14.79 -3.82 0.21
CA GLY A 156 -13.83 -4.76 0.79
C GLY A 156 -13.80 -4.70 2.31
N ALA A 157 -14.30 -5.73 2.99
CA ALA A 157 -14.11 -5.90 4.43
C ALA A 157 -12.81 -6.67 4.70
N HIS A 158 -12.34 -6.64 5.95
CA HIS A 158 -11.38 -7.62 6.44
C HIS A 158 -12.15 -8.86 6.89
N GLU A 159 -11.77 -10.03 6.38
CA GLU A 159 -12.26 -11.33 6.82
C GLU A 159 -11.28 -11.90 7.85
N GLY A 160 -11.76 -12.45 8.97
CA GLY A 160 -10.89 -13.03 10.01
C GLY A 160 -10.45 -12.06 11.12
N MET A 161 -10.84 -10.78 11.06
CA MET A 161 -10.70 -9.81 12.15
C MET A 161 -12.04 -9.42 12.75
N THR A 162 -12.09 -9.20 14.06
CA THR A 162 -13.28 -8.62 14.70
C THR A 162 -13.16 -7.10 14.67
N ILE A 163 -13.99 -6.45 13.86
CA ILE A 163 -13.99 -4.98 13.72
C ILE A 163 -15.29 -4.39 14.29
N ARG A 164 -15.15 -3.37 15.13
CA ARG A 164 -16.23 -2.58 15.72
C ARG A 164 -16.20 -1.16 15.18
N LEU A 165 -17.35 -0.73 14.64
CA LEU A 165 -17.50 0.62 14.10
C LEU A 165 -17.97 1.58 15.20
N ALA A 166 -17.22 2.66 15.41
CA ALA A 166 -17.53 3.79 16.26
C ALA A 166 -17.39 5.07 15.42
N PRO A 167 -18.39 5.40 14.59
CA PRO A 167 -18.26 6.43 13.56
C PRO A 167 -18.21 7.84 14.14
N GLN A 168 -17.71 8.79 13.36
CA GLN A 168 -17.77 10.21 13.71
C GLN A 168 -19.18 10.80 13.48
N PRO A 169 -19.64 11.78 14.29
CA PRO A 169 -19.02 12.27 15.52
C PRO A 169 -18.99 11.16 16.58
N VAL A 170 -17.84 10.98 17.23
CA VAL A 170 -17.60 9.82 18.09
C VAL A 170 -18.57 9.80 19.26
N SER A 171 -19.31 8.71 19.41
CA SER A 171 -20.12 8.47 20.61
C SER A 171 -19.26 7.78 21.66
N ARG A 172 -18.90 8.49 22.74
CA ARG A 172 -18.21 7.91 23.91
C ARG A 172 -18.95 6.69 24.47
N HIS A 173 -20.28 6.64 24.32
CA HIS A 173 -21.07 5.47 24.72
C HIS A 173 -20.69 4.20 23.93
N VAL A 174 -20.47 4.30 22.61
CA VAL A 174 -20.08 3.15 21.77
C VAL A 174 -18.67 2.66 22.14
N VAL A 175 -17.75 3.59 22.39
CA VAL A 175 -16.39 3.28 22.87
C VAL A 175 -16.47 2.57 24.22
N ARG A 176 -17.17 3.16 25.19
CA ARG A 176 -17.36 2.59 26.53
C ARG A 176 -18.07 1.23 26.53
N ALA A 177 -19.05 1.03 25.65
CA ALA A 177 -19.72 -0.26 25.47
C ALA A 177 -18.76 -1.32 24.92
N THR A 178 -17.84 -0.93 24.01
CA THR A 178 -16.79 -1.82 23.51
C THR A 178 -15.85 -2.24 24.64
N PHE A 179 -15.37 -1.30 25.46
CA PHE A 179 -14.53 -1.61 26.63
C PHE A 179 -15.26 -2.50 27.65
N SER A 180 -16.52 -2.20 27.96
CA SER A 180 -17.31 -2.95 28.94
C SER A 180 -17.55 -4.41 28.50
N ARG A 181 -17.79 -4.62 27.20
CA ARG A 181 -18.02 -5.95 26.63
C ARG A 181 -16.73 -6.73 26.46
N PHE A 182 -15.72 -6.12 25.84
CA PHE A 182 -14.49 -6.81 25.50
C PHE A 182 -13.59 -7.00 26.71
N ARG A 183 -13.56 -6.01 27.62
CA ARG A 183 -12.68 -5.92 28.79
C ARG A 183 -11.21 -6.08 28.40
N PRO A 184 -10.64 -5.13 27.64
CA PRO A 184 -9.25 -5.21 27.22
C PRO A 184 -8.30 -5.11 28.43
N ASP A 185 -7.23 -5.91 28.40
CA ASP A 185 -6.12 -5.80 29.34
C ASP A 185 -5.14 -4.69 28.91
N LEU A 186 -5.14 -4.34 27.61
CA LEU A 186 -4.32 -3.29 27.02
C LEU A 186 -5.00 -2.69 25.78
N VAL A 187 -4.80 -1.39 25.57
CA VAL A 187 -5.24 -0.69 24.33
C VAL A 187 -4.03 -0.34 23.49
N HIS A 188 -4.04 -0.72 22.21
CA HIS A 188 -3.00 -0.36 21.24
C HIS A 188 -3.57 0.60 20.20
N ILE A 189 -3.23 1.88 20.35
CA ILE A 189 -3.74 2.98 19.51
C ILE A 189 -2.75 3.26 18.37
N HIS A 190 -3.22 3.20 17.13
CA HIS A 190 -2.43 3.50 15.92
C HIS A 190 -2.64 4.94 15.52
N TYR A 191 -1.93 5.85 16.18
CA TYR A 191 -2.14 7.28 16.08
C TYR A 191 -1.51 7.88 14.81
N TRP A 192 -2.25 8.77 14.13
CA TRP A 192 -1.77 9.48 12.94
C TRP A 192 -2.02 10.98 12.92
N GLY A 193 -2.31 11.58 14.09
CA GLY A 193 -2.41 13.04 14.26
C GLY A 193 -3.83 13.61 14.19
N ASP A 194 -3.88 14.92 13.90
CA ASP A 194 -5.02 15.82 14.17
C ASP A 194 -6.31 15.48 13.42
N VAL A 195 -6.23 14.81 12.27
CA VAL A 195 -7.38 14.56 11.38
C VAL A 195 -8.52 13.78 12.08
N ASP A 196 -8.15 12.89 13.00
CA ASP A 196 -9.09 12.07 13.77
C ASP A 196 -8.88 12.28 15.28
N GLU A 197 -8.26 13.39 15.71
CA GLU A 197 -7.93 13.61 17.12
C GLU A 197 -9.16 13.54 18.04
N PRO A 198 -10.33 14.13 17.72
CA PRO A 198 -11.52 13.99 18.58
C PRO A 198 -11.92 12.52 18.78
N TRP A 199 -11.75 11.69 17.75
CA TRP A 199 -12.02 10.26 17.83
C TRP A 199 -11.00 9.54 18.71
N TYR A 200 -9.70 9.79 18.51
CA TYR A 200 -8.64 9.22 19.35
C TYR A 200 -8.78 9.66 20.81
N ARG A 201 -9.04 10.94 21.07
CA ARG A 201 -9.25 11.51 22.41
C ARG A 201 -10.32 10.74 23.19
N ALA A 202 -11.45 10.42 22.55
CA ALA A 202 -12.48 9.60 23.18
C ALA A 202 -11.98 8.18 23.55
N ILE A 203 -11.08 7.58 22.76
CA ILE A 203 -10.46 6.29 23.10
C ILE A 203 -9.52 6.44 24.30
N PHE A 204 -8.65 7.47 24.30
CA PHE A 204 -7.73 7.75 25.41
C PHE A 204 -8.46 8.01 26.73
N GLU A 205 -9.51 8.84 26.70
CA GLU A 205 -10.33 9.15 27.89
C GLU A 205 -11.00 7.89 28.45
N VAL A 206 -11.59 7.05 27.59
CA VAL A 206 -12.23 5.80 28.03
C VAL A 206 -11.18 4.79 28.50
N ALA A 207 -10.00 4.72 27.88
CA ALA A 207 -8.92 3.86 28.39
C ALA A 207 -8.50 4.26 29.81
N ALA A 208 -8.39 5.56 30.08
CA ALA A 208 -8.10 6.09 31.42
C ALA A 208 -9.23 5.78 32.43
N GLU A 209 -10.51 5.91 32.04
CA GLU A 209 -11.65 5.53 32.88
C GLU A 209 -11.62 4.06 33.33
N PHE A 210 -11.12 3.17 32.47
CA PHE A 210 -11.01 1.74 32.74
C PHE A 210 -9.66 1.34 33.32
N GLU A 211 -8.78 2.31 33.63
CA GLU A 211 -7.40 2.09 34.10
C GLU A 211 -6.61 1.14 33.17
N CYS A 212 -6.93 1.16 31.88
CA CYS A 212 -6.34 0.27 30.89
C CYS A 212 -5.06 0.89 30.32
N PRO A 213 -3.90 0.20 30.38
CA PRO A 213 -2.65 0.75 29.87
C PRO A 213 -2.71 0.94 28.35
N VAL A 214 -2.15 2.07 27.90
CA VAL A 214 -2.15 2.46 26.49
C VAL A 214 -0.76 2.31 25.88
N VAL A 215 -0.68 1.54 24.79
CA VAL A 215 0.43 1.58 23.82
C VAL A 215 0.01 2.47 22.67
N GLN A 216 0.79 3.51 22.39
CA GLN A 216 0.51 4.44 21.30
C GLN A 216 1.56 4.26 20.19
N ASN A 217 1.13 3.78 19.05
CA ASN A 217 1.95 3.64 17.85
C ASN A 217 1.96 4.97 17.08
N VAL A 218 3.15 5.51 16.82
CA VAL A 218 3.39 6.74 16.06
C VAL A 218 4.11 6.36 14.76
N ASN A 219 3.33 5.84 13.82
CA ASN A 219 3.83 5.37 12.52
C ASN A 219 3.96 6.49 11.49
N THR A 220 3.20 7.56 11.69
CA THR A 220 3.28 8.80 10.92
C THR A 220 4.15 9.78 11.72
N PRO A 221 5.02 10.58 11.09
CA PRO A 221 5.88 11.55 11.76
C PRO A 221 5.05 12.74 12.31
N VAL A 222 4.27 12.49 13.35
CA VAL A 222 3.44 13.45 14.08
C VAL A 222 3.82 13.44 15.56
N THR A 223 3.53 14.55 16.25
CA THR A 223 3.71 14.61 17.70
C THR A 223 2.78 13.59 18.37
N PRO A 224 3.28 12.76 19.31
CA PRO A 224 2.46 11.87 20.12
C PRO A 224 1.33 12.62 20.82
N PHE A 225 0.14 12.02 20.89
CA PHE A 225 -0.90 12.50 21.80
C PHE A 225 -0.38 12.46 23.24
N ALA A 226 -0.62 13.54 24.01
CA ALA A 226 -0.02 13.72 25.34
C ALA A 226 -1.04 14.14 26.42
N ASP A 227 -2.31 14.34 26.07
CA ASP A 227 -3.34 14.78 27.03
C ASP A 227 -3.89 13.65 27.90
N ALA A 228 -3.38 12.43 27.75
CA ALA A 228 -3.76 11.27 28.54
C ALA A 228 -2.53 10.40 28.87
N PRO A 229 -2.56 9.60 29.95
CA PRO A 229 -1.48 8.67 30.28
C PRO A 229 -1.25 7.65 29.16
N VAL A 230 0.01 7.50 28.77
CA VAL A 230 0.48 6.49 27.80
C VAL A 230 1.56 5.67 28.47
N ALA A 231 1.39 4.34 28.48
CA ALA A 231 2.36 3.43 29.08
C ALA A 231 3.63 3.32 28.21
N CYS A 232 3.48 3.31 26.88
CA CYS A 232 4.61 3.37 25.96
C CYS A 232 4.21 3.94 24.59
N ASN A 233 5.03 4.86 24.07
CA ASN A 233 5.02 5.23 22.68
C ASN A 233 5.86 4.24 21.86
N VAL A 234 5.37 3.83 20.70
CA VAL A 234 6.10 2.99 19.76
C VAL A 234 6.36 3.79 18.50
N PHE A 235 7.63 3.90 18.12
CA PHE A 235 8.06 4.62 16.93
C PHE A 235 8.58 3.64 15.89
N VAL A 236 8.32 3.94 14.61
CA VAL A 236 8.72 3.08 13.48
C VAL A 236 10.21 3.09 13.17
N SER A 237 10.95 4.05 13.72
CA SER A 237 12.40 4.17 13.57
C SER A 237 12.97 5.08 14.66
N GLN A 238 14.27 4.96 14.90
CA GLN A 238 15.02 5.87 15.76
C GLN A 238 14.94 7.29 15.23
N SER A 239 15.01 7.49 13.91
CA SER A 239 14.87 8.83 13.32
C SER A 239 13.54 9.52 13.66
N VAL A 240 12.43 8.78 13.76
CA VAL A 240 11.14 9.35 14.17
C VAL A 240 11.12 9.60 15.67
N LEU A 241 11.66 8.68 16.48
CA LEU A 241 11.79 8.88 17.93
C LEU A 241 12.62 10.13 18.27
N ASP A 242 13.76 10.33 17.62
CA ASP A 242 14.63 11.48 17.86
C ASP A 242 13.94 12.81 17.55
N ARG A 243 13.02 12.81 16.58
CA ARG A 243 12.31 14.01 16.13
C ARG A 243 11.01 14.29 16.87
N PHE A 244 10.27 13.26 17.25
CA PHE A 244 8.91 13.37 17.80
C PHE A 244 8.76 12.75 19.20
N GLY A 245 9.86 12.30 19.81
CA GLY A 245 9.87 11.75 21.16
C GLY A 245 9.21 12.69 22.18
N SER A 246 8.63 12.09 23.21
CA SER A 246 8.03 12.81 24.33
C SER A 246 8.64 12.33 25.66
N LYS A 247 8.13 12.83 26.78
CA LYS A 247 8.57 12.39 28.11
C LYS A 247 8.04 11.00 28.49
N ALA A 248 7.04 10.49 27.79
CA ALA A 248 6.50 9.15 28.05
C ALA A 248 7.52 8.08 27.61
N PRO A 249 7.53 6.90 28.25
CA PRO A 249 8.38 5.79 27.82
C PRO A 249 8.21 5.49 26.33
N ALA A 250 9.30 5.14 25.65
CA ALA A 250 9.28 4.91 24.22
C ALA A 250 10.10 3.68 23.82
N ARG A 251 9.69 3.03 22.73
CA ARG A 251 10.45 1.97 22.06
C ARG A 251 10.41 2.15 20.55
N VAL A 252 11.47 1.73 19.87
CA VAL A 252 11.47 1.57 18.42
C VAL A 252 11.04 0.13 18.11
N ILE A 253 9.96 -0.04 17.36
CA ILE A 253 9.57 -1.34 16.79
C ILE A 253 9.37 -1.12 15.29
N TYR A 254 10.24 -1.77 14.51
CA TYR A 254 10.20 -1.64 13.06
C TYR A 254 8.95 -2.32 12.48
N PRO A 255 8.32 -1.73 11.45
CA PRO A 255 7.27 -2.40 10.69
C PRO A 255 7.75 -3.74 10.14
N GLY A 256 6.90 -4.75 10.32
CA GLY A 256 7.09 -6.10 9.83
C GLY A 256 6.83 -6.18 8.33
N ILE A 257 7.62 -7.01 7.66
CA ILE A 257 7.57 -7.22 6.22
C ILE A 257 7.53 -8.70 5.92
N ASP A 258 6.59 -9.08 5.06
CA ASP A 258 6.51 -10.44 4.54
C ASP A 258 7.62 -10.67 3.51
N LEU A 259 8.80 -11.01 4.00
CA LEU A 259 10.01 -11.17 3.18
C LEU A 259 9.88 -12.33 2.18
N ASP A 260 9.04 -13.33 2.47
CA ASP A 260 8.83 -14.49 1.60
C ASP A 260 8.01 -14.10 0.37
N ARG A 261 7.03 -13.20 0.53
CA ARG A 261 6.27 -12.62 -0.60
C ARG A 261 7.15 -11.86 -1.58
N PHE A 262 8.28 -11.32 -1.12
CA PHE A 262 9.24 -10.58 -1.93
C PHE A 262 10.50 -11.39 -2.26
N ALA A 263 10.46 -12.71 -2.12
CA ALA A 263 11.56 -13.55 -2.56
C ALA A 263 11.83 -13.35 -4.08
N ARG A 264 13.04 -12.92 -4.41
CA ARG A 264 13.46 -12.70 -5.80
C ARG A 264 13.53 -14.05 -6.55
N PRO A 265 13.06 -14.13 -7.80
CA PRO A 265 13.37 -15.25 -8.70
C PRO A 265 14.88 -15.53 -8.76
N THR A 266 15.26 -16.80 -8.77
CA THR A 266 16.65 -17.27 -8.66
C THR A 266 17.55 -16.87 -9.83
N VAL A 267 16.99 -16.57 -11.01
CA VAL A 267 17.76 -16.19 -12.19
C VAL A 267 17.64 -14.67 -12.41
N PRO A 268 18.74 -13.90 -12.30
CA PRO A 268 18.73 -12.49 -12.66
C PRO A 268 18.39 -12.30 -14.14
N ALA A 269 17.56 -11.31 -14.45
CA ALA A 269 17.31 -10.95 -15.84
C ALA A 269 18.61 -10.47 -16.53
N ALA A 270 18.72 -10.72 -17.84
CA ALA A 270 19.85 -10.22 -18.63
C ALA A 270 20.03 -8.70 -18.45
N GLY A 271 21.27 -8.27 -18.18
CA GLY A 271 21.62 -6.86 -17.95
C GLY A 271 21.15 -6.25 -16.62
N ALA A 272 20.69 -7.06 -15.64
CA ALA A 272 20.20 -6.53 -14.35
C ALA A 272 21.25 -5.70 -13.58
N PHE A 273 22.53 -5.95 -13.79
CA PHE A 273 23.63 -5.16 -13.22
C PHE A 273 23.68 -3.72 -13.76
N ASP A 274 23.13 -3.47 -14.93
CA ASP A 274 23.06 -2.13 -15.54
C ASP A 274 21.72 -1.45 -15.27
N THR A 275 20.89 -2.00 -14.39
CA THR A 275 19.55 -1.47 -14.12
C THR A 275 19.45 -1.01 -12.68
N ILE A 276 18.92 0.20 -12.52
CA ILE A 276 18.53 0.81 -11.25
C ILE A 276 17.00 0.98 -11.23
N GLY A 277 16.40 0.95 -10.06
CA GLY A 277 14.95 1.11 -9.96
C GLY A 277 14.46 1.68 -8.63
N MET A 278 13.25 2.22 -8.65
CA MET A 278 12.54 2.66 -7.44
C MET A 278 11.09 2.17 -7.45
N ILE A 279 10.52 2.01 -6.26
CA ILE A 279 9.10 1.70 -6.04
C ILE A 279 8.54 2.70 -5.04
N TYR A 280 7.70 3.63 -5.48
CA TYR A 280 7.07 4.62 -4.60
C TYR A 280 5.70 5.04 -5.13
N ARG A 281 4.86 5.56 -4.24
CA ARG A 281 3.77 6.42 -4.69
C ARG A 281 4.40 7.72 -5.21
N LEU A 282 4.06 8.13 -6.43
CA LEU A 282 4.67 9.30 -7.08
C LEU A 282 3.96 10.58 -6.65
N GLU A 283 4.02 10.85 -5.35
CA GLU A 283 3.37 11.96 -4.67
C GLU A 283 4.37 12.74 -3.81
N ASN A 284 3.98 13.93 -3.36
CA ASN A 284 4.85 14.81 -2.55
C ASN A 284 4.88 14.42 -1.05
N ASP A 285 4.67 13.14 -0.73
CA ASP A 285 4.73 12.61 0.64
C ASP A 285 6.15 12.15 1.02
N LYS A 286 6.88 11.54 0.10
CA LYS A 286 8.27 11.09 0.28
C LYS A 286 9.18 11.60 -0.82
N LEU A 287 8.59 11.82 -2.00
CA LEU A 287 9.27 12.31 -3.18
C LEU A 287 8.96 13.80 -3.37
N ASN A 288 9.62 14.37 -4.38
CA ASN A 288 9.23 15.64 -4.96
C ASN A 288 9.57 15.61 -6.46
N ALA A 289 9.29 16.72 -7.16
CA ALA A 289 9.61 16.88 -8.58
C ALA A 289 11.08 16.53 -8.94
N GLN A 290 12.03 16.74 -8.02
CA GLN A 290 13.46 16.55 -8.26
C GLN A 290 13.92 15.11 -8.07
N ALA A 291 13.08 14.20 -7.56
CA ALA A 291 13.47 12.81 -7.33
C ALA A 291 13.93 12.09 -8.63
N ILE A 292 13.35 12.45 -9.77
CA ILE A 292 13.73 11.89 -11.08
C ILE A 292 15.13 12.33 -11.54
N GLU A 293 15.62 13.48 -11.07
CA GLU A 293 16.90 14.04 -11.51
C GLU A 293 18.09 13.17 -11.09
N LEU A 294 17.98 12.42 -9.99
CA LEU A 294 19.00 11.45 -9.59
C LEU A 294 19.17 10.34 -10.64
N PHE A 295 18.06 9.80 -11.15
CA PHE A 295 18.10 8.78 -12.21
C PHE A 295 18.65 9.35 -13.52
N ILE A 296 18.23 10.56 -13.89
CA ILE A 296 18.74 11.28 -15.07
C ILE A 296 20.26 11.46 -14.95
N ALA A 297 20.75 11.90 -13.79
CA ALA A 297 22.16 12.12 -13.55
C ALA A 297 22.98 10.83 -13.66
N VAL A 298 22.49 9.71 -13.11
CA VAL A 298 23.16 8.41 -13.23
C VAL A 298 23.23 7.95 -14.68
N VAL A 299 22.12 8.02 -15.43
CA VAL A 299 22.09 7.61 -16.84
C VAL A 299 23.00 8.50 -17.71
N LYS A 300 23.04 9.82 -17.44
CA LYS A 300 23.99 10.73 -18.13
C LYS A 300 25.45 10.40 -17.85
N LYS A 301 25.79 10.07 -16.60
CA LYS A 301 27.16 9.71 -16.20
C LYS A 301 27.59 8.34 -16.74
N ARG A 302 26.65 7.40 -16.83
CA ARG A 302 26.87 6.03 -17.30
C ARG A 302 25.77 5.62 -18.29
N PRO A 303 25.93 5.92 -19.59
CA PRO A 303 24.88 5.71 -20.62
C PRO A 303 24.41 4.26 -20.80
N ALA A 304 25.20 3.27 -20.37
CA ALA A 304 24.77 1.86 -20.35
C ALA A 304 23.65 1.59 -19.31
N THR A 305 23.44 2.52 -18.37
CA THR A 305 22.49 2.36 -17.26
C THR A 305 21.06 2.53 -17.74
N ARG A 306 20.16 1.78 -17.11
CA ARG A 306 18.72 1.79 -17.34
C ARG A 306 17.98 2.04 -16.04
N ALA A 307 16.86 2.74 -16.14
CA ALA A 307 16.07 3.15 -14.98
C ALA A 307 14.64 2.59 -15.09
N ILE A 308 14.17 1.92 -14.03
CA ILE A 308 12.79 1.46 -13.91
C ILE A 308 12.09 2.25 -12.80
N ILE A 309 11.07 3.01 -13.18
CA ILE A 309 10.28 3.85 -12.29
C ILE A 309 8.93 3.18 -12.04
N ILE A 310 8.74 2.67 -10.81
CA ILE A 310 7.54 1.92 -10.42
C ILE A 310 6.71 2.76 -9.47
N GLY A 311 5.45 2.99 -9.85
CA GLY A 311 4.57 3.90 -9.13
C GLY A 311 3.68 4.74 -10.03
N ASP A 312 2.66 5.32 -9.41
CA ASP A 312 1.76 6.29 -10.02
C ASP A 312 1.45 7.43 -9.04
N GLY A 313 0.92 8.53 -9.55
CA GLY A 313 0.59 9.73 -8.78
C GLY A 313 0.82 11.03 -9.55
N SER A 314 0.61 12.15 -8.87
CA SER A 314 0.72 13.50 -9.42
C SER A 314 2.07 13.80 -10.09
N LEU A 315 3.16 13.17 -9.63
CA LEU A 315 4.51 13.37 -10.18
C LEU A 315 4.79 12.55 -11.45
N PHE A 316 3.95 11.58 -11.81
CA PHE A 316 4.20 10.67 -12.95
C PHE A 316 4.40 11.43 -14.27
N ALA A 317 3.48 12.35 -14.59
CA ALA A 317 3.53 13.12 -15.82
C ALA A 317 4.77 14.04 -15.87
N HIS A 318 5.14 14.63 -14.72
CA HIS A 318 6.33 15.45 -14.59
C HIS A 318 7.61 14.64 -14.84
N PHE A 319 7.77 13.49 -14.18
CA PHE A 319 8.95 12.64 -14.34
C PHE A 319 9.12 12.16 -15.78
N ARG A 320 8.02 11.73 -16.41
CA ARG A 320 8.03 11.36 -17.83
C ARG A 320 8.46 12.52 -18.72
N ARG A 321 7.92 13.73 -18.51
CA ARG A 321 8.26 14.91 -19.30
C ARG A 321 9.74 15.27 -19.16
N ARG A 322 10.27 15.30 -17.94
CA ARG A 322 11.69 15.57 -17.67
C ARG A 322 12.61 14.61 -18.42
N VAL A 323 12.34 13.31 -18.36
CA VAL A 323 13.14 12.30 -19.09
C VAL A 323 13.10 12.49 -20.61
N ILE A 324 11.96 12.94 -21.17
CA ILE A 324 11.81 13.23 -22.60
C ILE A 324 12.60 14.48 -23.00
N GLU A 325 12.51 15.56 -22.20
CA GLU A 325 13.25 16.80 -22.43
C GLU A 325 14.77 16.56 -22.44
N GLU A 326 15.26 15.61 -21.64
CA GLU A 326 16.68 15.22 -21.62
C GLU A 326 17.07 14.23 -22.74
N GLY A 327 16.13 13.78 -23.58
CA GLY A 327 16.39 12.81 -24.64
C GLY A 327 16.68 11.38 -24.15
N LEU A 328 16.38 11.07 -22.88
CA LEU A 328 16.79 9.81 -22.23
C LEU A 328 15.68 8.74 -22.20
N LEU A 329 14.51 8.99 -22.79
CA LEU A 329 13.39 8.03 -22.80
C LEU A 329 13.77 6.58 -23.20
N PRO A 330 14.71 6.32 -24.13
CA PRO A 330 15.15 4.96 -24.44
C PRO A 330 15.75 4.17 -23.25
N HIS A 331 16.28 4.86 -22.23
CA HIS A 331 16.90 4.26 -21.04
C HIS A 331 15.93 4.09 -19.87
N PHE A 332 14.69 4.60 -19.99
CA PHE A 332 13.72 4.65 -18.91
C PHE A 332 12.48 3.82 -19.21
N GLU A 333 12.03 3.10 -18.19
CA GLU A 333 10.76 2.43 -18.13
C GLU A 333 9.90 3.00 -17.00
N PHE A 334 8.61 3.24 -17.30
CA PHE A 334 7.63 3.70 -16.33
C PHE A 334 6.49 2.67 -16.28
N SER A 335 6.31 1.99 -15.15
CA SER A 335 5.28 0.94 -15.04
C SER A 335 3.90 1.47 -14.73
N GLY A 336 3.79 2.67 -14.15
CA GLY A 336 2.59 3.08 -13.42
C GLY A 336 2.42 2.26 -12.15
N TYR A 337 1.18 2.17 -11.65
CA TYR A 337 0.83 1.35 -10.49
C TYR A 337 1.08 -0.15 -10.77
N ALA A 338 1.95 -0.76 -9.96
CA ALA A 338 2.20 -2.19 -9.96
C ALA A 338 1.53 -2.82 -8.71
N PRO A 339 0.73 -3.89 -8.86
CA PRO A 339 0.26 -4.68 -7.72
C PRO A 339 1.43 -5.29 -6.95
N TYR A 340 1.21 -5.58 -5.68
CA TYR A 340 2.22 -6.17 -4.80
C TYR A 340 2.79 -7.49 -5.35
N GLU A 341 1.95 -8.29 -6.01
CA GLU A 341 2.31 -9.60 -6.60
C GLU A 341 3.26 -9.46 -7.79
N GLU A 342 3.27 -8.31 -8.47
CA GLU A 342 4.16 -8.05 -9.61
C GLU A 342 5.50 -7.47 -9.17
N LEU A 343 5.60 -6.91 -7.95
CA LEU A 343 6.82 -6.27 -7.45
C LEU A 343 8.05 -7.20 -7.46
N PRO A 344 7.98 -8.49 -7.06
CA PRO A 344 9.13 -9.38 -7.13
C PRO A 344 9.71 -9.52 -8.53
N ALA A 345 8.85 -9.56 -9.57
CA ALA A 345 9.28 -9.65 -10.96
C ALA A 345 9.97 -8.36 -11.42
N PHE A 346 9.53 -7.19 -10.94
CA PHE A 346 10.24 -5.93 -11.18
C PHE A 346 11.59 -5.87 -10.47
N LEU A 347 11.63 -6.19 -9.17
CA LEU A 347 12.84 -6.22 -8.35
C LEU A 347 13.89 -7.19 -8.93
N ALA A 348 13.45 -8.26 -9.59
CA ALA A 348 14.32 -9.21 -10.28
C ALA A 348 15.14 -8.61 -11.43
N ARG A 349 14.73 -7.45 -11.96
CA ARG A 349 15.33 -6.82 -13.15
C ARG A 349 16.46 -5.86 -12.84
N PHE A 350 16.66 -5.49 -11.58
CA PHE A 350 17.72 -4.57 -11.19
C PHE A 350 18.60 -5.12 -10.07
N LYS A 351 19.70 -4.41 -9.80
CA LYS A 351 20.68 -4.76 -8.76
C LYS A 351 20.91 -3.65 -7.73
N ILE A 352 20.55 -2.41 -8.07
CA ILE A 352 20.52 -1.29 -7.13
C ILE A 352 19.08 -0.74 -7.06
N PHE A 353 18.49 -0.81 -5.86
CA PHE A 353 17.32 -0.02 -5.53
C PHE A 353 17.76 1.39 -5.16
N VAL A 354 17.13 2.39 -5.76
CA VAL A 354 17.43 3.79 -5.48
C VAL A 354 16.31 4.36 -4.62
N ALA A 355 16.70 4.96 -3.48
CA ALA A 355 15.80 5.68 -2.59
C ALA A 355 15.99 7.21 -2.76
N PRO A 356 15.37 7.85 -3.76
CA PRO A 356 15.51 9.29 -4.03
C PRO A 356 14.60 10.14 -3.12
N VAL A 357 14.35 9.68 -1.91
CA VAL A 357 13.39 10.27 -0.98
C VAL A 357 13.93 11.52 -0.30
N ARG A 358 13.04 12.46 0.03
CA ARG A 358 13.36 13.72 0.72
C ARG A 358 12.91 13.75 2.17
N GLN A 359 12.14 12.75 2.57
CA GLN A 359 11.84 12.44 3.95
C GLN A 359 11.44 10.96 4.01
N GLU A 360 11.86 10.29 5.07
CA GLU A 360 11.53 8.89 5.26
C GLU A 360 11.47 8.55 6.74
N SER A 361 10.29 8.11 7.18
CA SER A 361 10.04 7.69 8.56
C SER A 361 10.43 6.23 8.78
N PHE A 362 10.32 5.40 7.75
CA PHE A 362 10.85 4.03 7.73
C PHE A 362 11.12 3.64 6.28
N GLY A 363 10.09 3.47 5.47
CA GLY A 363 10.25 3.21 4.03
C GLY A 363 10.26 1.74 3.71
N GLN A 364 9.11 1.09 3.88
CA GLN A 364 8.91 -0.36 3.72
C GLN A 364 9.49 -0.94 2.41
N VAL A 365 9.49 -0.16 1.33
CA VAL A 365 10.05 -0.56 0.03
C VAL A 365 11.56 -0.79 0.05
N ILE A 366 12.30 -0.14 0.97
CA ILE A 366 13.74 -0.35 1.13
C ILE A 366 14.00 -1.76 1.66
N PRO A 367 13.43 -2.19 2.81
CA PRO A 367 13.55 -3.59 3.21
C PRO A 367 12.97 -4.61 2.20
N PHE A 368 11.94 -4.25 1.40
CA PHE A 368 11.50 -5.14 0.30
C PHE A 368 12.65 -5.39 -0.67
N ALA A 369 13.32 -4.32 -1.14
CA ALA A 369 14.48 -4.43 -2.00
C ALA A 369 15.65 -5.18 -1.33
N MET A 370 15.91 -4.91 -0.05
CA MET A 370 16.93 -5.63 0.72
C MET A 370 16.63 -7.13 0.80
N SER A 371 15.36 -7.53 1.01
CA SER A 371 14.93 -8.93 1.06
C SER A 371 15.20 -9.68 -0.26
N CYS A 372 15.10 -8.97 -1.39
CA CYS A 372 15.45 -9.45 -2.72
C CYS A 372 16.98 -9.54 -2.97
N GLY A 373 17.81 -9.20 -1.99
CA GLY A 373 19.27 -9.17 -2.12
C GLY A 373 19.76 -8.05 -3.03
N LEU A 374 19.07 -6.90 -3.04
CA LEU A 374 19.51 -5.71 -3.78
C LEU A 374 20.43 -4.85 -2.92
N ALA A 375 21.44 -4.26 -3.56
CA ALA A 375 22.07 -3.07 -3.02
C ALA A 375 21.03 -1.95 -2.97
N VAL A 376 21.14 -1.06 -1.99
CA VAL A 376 20.29 0.12 -1.86
C VAL A 376 21.20 1.33 -1.81
N ALA A 377 20.91 2.35 -2.60
CA ALA A 377 21.63 3.63 -2.60
C ALA A 377 20.63 4.79 -2.63
N GLY A 378 21.02 5.95 -2.14
CA GLY A 378 20.10 7.10 -2.07
C GLY A 378 20.67 8.24 -1.25
N TYR A 379 19.78 9.02 -0.66
CA TYR A 379 20.17 10.13 0.20
C TYR A 379 20.28 9.69 1.66
N ARG A 380 21.25 10.24 2.40
CA ARG A 380 21.38 10.09 3.84
C ARG A 380 20.28 10.92 4.52
N ILE A 381 19.09 10.35 4.67
CA ILE A 381 17.93 11.06 5.19
C ILE A 381 17.00 10.16 6.01
N GLY A 382 16.43 10.73 7.07
CA GLY A 382 15.45 10.03 7.91
C GLY A 382 15.96 8.68 8.40
N ALA A 383 15.10 7.64 8.28
CA ALA A 383 15.42 6.28 8.69
C ALA A 383 16.31 5.50 7.70
N VAL A 384 16.70 6.06 6.55
CA VAL A 384 17.45 5.32 5.52
C VAL A 384 18.80 4.78 6.05
N PRO A 385 19.66 5.58 6.72
CA PRO A 385 20.88 5.08 7.37
C PRO A 385 20.64 3.94 8.36
N GLU A 386 19.63 4.11 9.21
CA GLU A 386 19.27 3.15 10.27
C GLU A 386 18.85 1.79 9.70
N ILE A 387 18.14 1.82 8.55
CA ILE A 387 17.67 0.62 7.86
C ILE A 387 18.83 -0.14 7.22
N LEU A 388 19.74 0.57 6.56
CA LEU A 388 20.90 -0.04 5.93
C LEU A 388 21.98 -0.48 6.93
N GLY A 389 21.99 0.13 8.12
CA GLY A 389 22.99 -0.12 9.16
C GLY A 389 24.33 0.58 8.91
N ASP A 390 24.44 1.37 7.84
CA ASP A 390 25.57 2.25 7.52
C ASP A 390 25.18 3.31 6.47
N ASP A 391 26.17 4.12 6.09
CA ASP A 391 26.01 5.26 5.19
C ASP A 391 26.82 5.13 3.88
N GLU A 392 27.47 3.99 3.61
CA GLU A 392 28.47 3.90 2.53
C GLU A 392 27.88 4.08 1.12
N THR A 393 26.57 3.89 0.98
CA THR A 393 25.82 4.03 -0.27
C THR A 393 24.91 5.26 -0.27
N LEU A 394 25.07 6.17 0.70
CA LEU A 394 24.19 7.31 0.93
C LEU A 394 24.92 8.63 0.72
N GLY A 395 24.42 9.46 -0.20
CA GLY A 395 24.96 10.81 -0.41
C GLY A 395 24.54 11.76 0.71
N GLN A 396 25.47 12.63 1.12
CA GLN A 396 25.26 13.54 2.24
C GLN A 396 24.20 14.61 1.95
N THR A 397 23.29 14.84 2.91
CA THR A 397 22.24 15.87 2.78
C THR A 397 22.49 17.10 3.65
N LEU A 398 23.30 16.95 4.70
CA LEU A 398 23.60 18.02 5.64
C LEU A 398 24.82 18.82 5.18
N GLY A 399 24.70 20.15 5.20
CA GLY A 399 25.80 21.05 4.84
C GLY A 399 26.13 21.12 3.34
N GLN A 400 25.30 20.54 2.47
CA GLN A 400 25.47 20.56 1.02
C GLN A 400 24.28 21.23 0.32
N THR A 401 24.55 21.82 -0.84
CA THR A 401 23.52 22.20 -1.79
C THR A 401 22.90 20.96 -2.42
N LEU A 402 21.67 21.11 -2.93
CA LEU A 402 20.98 20.00 -3.60
C LEU A 402 21.74 19.48 -4.84
N GLY A 403 22.45 20.36 -5.55
CA GLY A 403 23.27 19.96 -6.69
C GLY A 403 24.46 19.10 -6.28
N GLU A 404 25.15 19.45 -5.19
CA GLU A 404 26.27 18.68 -4.65
C GLU A 404 25.83 17.30 -4.20
N THR A 405 24.78 17.22 -3.38
CA THR A 405 24.20 15.95 -2.89
C THR A 405 23.78 15.05 -4.04
N LEU A 406 23.12 15.61 -5.07
CA LEU A 406 22.69 14.86 -6.24
C LEU A 406 23.87 14.31 -7.03
N ASN A 407 24.90 15.12 -7.27
CA ASN A 407 26.07 14.72 -8.04
C ASN A 407 26.90 13.66 -7.30
N GLU A 408 27.07 13.81 -5.98
CA GLU A 408 27.72 12.82 -5.11
C GLU A 408 26.96 11.49 -5.14
N THR A 409 25.64 11.53 -4.91
CA THR A 409 24.81 10.32 -4.88
C THR A 409 24.80 9.60 -6.22
N ALA A 410 24.75 10.35 -7.34
CA ALA A 410 24.86 9.76 -8.67
C ALA A 410 26.24 9.12 -8.90
N GLY A 411 27.32 9.72 -8.37
CA GLY A 411 28.67 9.16 -8.40
C GLY A 411 28.78 7.84 -7.62
N ILE A 412 28.18 7.77 -6.44
CA ILE A 412 28.10 6.54 -5.62
C ILE A 412 27.40 5.43 -6.41
N ILE A 413 26.25 5.71 -7.02
CA ILE A 413 25.49 4.73 -7.80
C ILE A 413 26.30 4.25 -9.01
N VAL A 414 26.97 5.15 -9.73
CA VAL A 414 27.82 4.77 -10.87
C VAL A 414 28.98 3.89 -10.43
N ALA A 415 29.69 4.25 -9.36
CA ALA A 415 30.78 3.45 -8.82
C ALA A 415 30.32 2.04 -8.41
N LEU A 416 29.10 1.92 -7.85
CA LEU A 416 28.51 0.61 -7.56
C LEU A 416 28.22 -0.18 -8.85
N LEU A 417 27.62 0.44 -9.87
CA LEU A 417 27.32 -0.22 -11.15
C LEU A 417 28.57 -0.74 -11.87
N ASP A 418 29.73 -0.13 -11.60
CA ASP A 418 31.03 -0.55 -12.14
C ASP A 418 31.73 -1.61 -11.27
N ASP A 419 31.21 -1.92 -10.08
CA ASP A 419 31.72 -2.95 -9.16
C ASP A 419 30.64 -3.99 -8.82
N ARG A 420 30.50 -4.99 -9.71
CA ARG A 420 29.52 -6.08 -9.56
C ARG A 420 29.73 -6.88 -8.27
N ALA A 421 30.98 -7.12 -7.86
CA ALA A 421 31.28 -7.90 -6.66
C ALA A 421 30.81 -7.16 -5.40
N ARG A 422 31.02 -5.84 -5.35
CA ARG A 422 30.52 -4.99 -4.26
C ARG A 422 28.99 -4.93 -4.23
N ILE A 423 28.32 -4.78 -5.37
CA ILE A 423 26.84 -4.85 -5.43
C ILE A 423 26.32 -6.16 -4.82
N GLU A 424 26.94 -7.29 -5.15
CA GLU A 424 26.52 -8.59 -4.63
C GLU A 424 26.79 -8.74 -3.13
N ALA A 425 27.93 -8.25 -2.65
CA ALA A 425 28.27 -8.23 -1.23
C ALA A 425 27.25 -7.39 -0.43
N LEU A 426 26.94 -6.18 -0.91
CA LEU A 426 25.92 -5.31 -0.33
C LEU A 426 24.55 -5.97 -0.35
N GLY A 427 24.17 -6.62 -1.46
CA GLY A 427 22.92 -7.35 -1.58
C GLY A 427 22.78 -8.47 -0.54
N ARG A 428 23.82 -9.28 -0.34
CA ARG A 428 23.84 -10.34 0.69
C ARG A 428 23.72 -9.75 2.10
N ARG A 429 24.47 -8.68 2.40
CA ARG A 429 24.41 -7.98 3.68
C ARG A 429 23.01 -7.43 3.95
N ASN A 430 22.44 -6.71 2.97
CA ASN A 430 21.11 -6.13 3.04
C ASN A 430 20.04 -7.20 3.28
N GLN A 431 20.12 -8.33 2.58
CA GLN A 431 19.19 -9.44 2.80
C GLN A 431 19.29 -10.01 4.22
N ALA A 432 20.49 -10.16 4.77
CA ALA A 432 20.69 -10.63 6.14
C ALA A 432 20.10 -9.64 7.17
N ILE A 433 20.35 -8.33 6.98
CA ILE A 433 19.77 -7.28 7.83
C ILE A 433 18.24 -7.31 7.78
N ALA A 434 17.66 -7.40 6.59
CA ALA A 434 16.21 -7.41 6.43
C ALA A 434 15.56 -8.62 7.12
N LYS A 435 16.14 -9.82 6.96
CA LYS A 435 15.69 -11.03 7.64
C LYS A 435 15.75 -10.93 9.16
N ALA A 436 16.83 -10.36 9.68
CA ALA A 436 17.04 -10.24 11.12
C ALA A 436 16.15 -9.17 11.78
N ARG A 437 15.94 -8.02 11.12
CA ARG A 437 15.34 -6.83 11.76
C ARG A 437 13.92 -6.50 11.30
N PHE A 438 13.54 -6.86 10.07
CA PHE A 438 12.32 -6.33 9.43
C PHE A 438 11.31 -7.41 9.06
N SER A 439 11.51 -8.68 9.46
CA SER A 439 10.51 -9.72 9.23
C SER A 439 9.24 -9.47 10.07
N VAL A 440 8.08 -9.90 9.57
CA VAL A 440 6.82 -9.87 10.36
C VAL A 440 6.99 -10.60 11.69
N GLY A 441 7.71 -11.73 11.69
CA GLY A 441 8.02 -12.49 12.90
C GLY A 441 8.80 -11.67 13.93
N ALA A 442 9.82 -10.93 13.51
CA ALA A 442 10.60 -10.06 14.41
C ALA A 442 9.74 -8.93 14.99
N MET A 443 8.91 -8.28 14.16
CA MET A 443 7.97 -7.25 14.61
C MET A 443 6.97 -7.83 15.62
N ALA A 444 6.33 -8.96 15.31
CA ALA A 444 5.36 -9.60 16.19
C ALA A 444 5.98 -10.03 17.52
N ALA A 445 7.20 -10.55 17.51
CA ALA A 445 7.94 -10.89 18.73
C ALA A 445 8.22 -9.64 19.60
N ALA A 446 8.61 -8.52 18.98
CA ALA A 446 8.83 -7.25 19.68
C ALA A 446 7.55 -6.70 20.32
N TYR A 447 6.42 -6.71 19.61
CA TYR A 447 5.12 -6.33 20.18
C TYR A 447 4.65 -7.30 21.28
N CYS A 448 4.87 -8.60 21.11
CA CYS A 448 4.55 -9.60 22.13
C CYS A 448 5.34 -9.34 23.43
N SER A 449 6.63 -8.99 23.33
CA SER A 449 7.42 -8.59 24.50
C SER A 449 6.89 -7.29 25.10
N LEU A 450 6.58 -6.29 24.27
CA LEU A 450 6.03 -5.01 24.74
C LEU A 450 4.71 -5.19 25.50
N TYR A 451 3.79 -5.99 24.98
CA TYR A 451 2.51 -6.25 25.65
C TYR A 451 2.71 -6.93 27.00
N ARG A 452 3.64 -7.90 27.09
CA ARG A 452 3.99 -8.55 28.34
C ARG A 452 4.58 -7.60 29.38
N ASP A 453 5.42 -6.67 28.94
CA ASP A 453 6.08 -5.72 29.84
C ASP A 453 5.12 -4.66 30.40
N ILE A 454 4.03 -4.36 29.67
CA ILE A 454 3.07 -3.31 30.01
C ILE A 454 1.84 -3.85 30.71
N ALA A 455 1.38 -5.02 30.31
CA ALA A 455 0.12 -5.55 30.81
C ALA A 455 0.21 -5.94 32.31
N PRO A 456 -0.93 -6.00 33.01
CA PRO A 456 -0.97 -6.35 34.44
C PRO A 456 -0.34 -7.72 34.72
N GLY A 457 0.13 -7.95 35.95
CA GLY A 457 0.93 -9.12 36.36
C GLY A 457 0.31 -10.52 36.14
N ASP A 458 -0.96 -10.61 35.75
CA ASP A 458 -1.68 -11.84 35.38
C ASP A 458 -1.68 -12.11 33.86
N PHE A 459 -0.94 -11.32 33.06
CA PHE A 459 -0.73 -11.55 31.63
C PHE A 459 0.20 -12.76 31.42
N ASP A 460 -0.23 -13.94 31.88
CA ASP A 460 0.49 -15.21 31.73
C ASP A 460 0.38 -15.66 30.28
N MET A 461 1.20 -15.03 29.43
CA MET A 461 1.54 -15.53 28.12
C MET A 461 2.38 -16.79 28.34
N ALA A 462 1.72 -17.87 28.78
CA ALA A 462 2.32 -19.19 28.88
C ALA A 462 3.15 -19.39 27.60
N PRO A 463 4.39 -19.90 27.69
CA PRO A 463 5.06 -20.36 26.49
C PRO A 463 4.08 -21.33 25.85
N GLY A 464 3.45 -20.89 24.74
CA GLY A 464 2.55 -21.73 24.00
C GLY A 464 3.29 -23.01 23.64
N LEU A 465 2.58 -24.02 23.17
CA LEU A 465 3.21 -25.14 22.48
C LEU A 465 4.35 -24.57 21.61
N PRO A 466 5.61 -25.01 21.81
CA PRO A 466 6.77 -24.42 21.14
C PRO A 466 6.45 -24.35 19.67
N ASP A 467 6.61 -23.16 19.05
CA ASP A 467 6.19 -22.82 17.68
C ASP A 467 6.03 -24.09 16.87
N ALA A 468 4.81 -24.65 16.89
CA ALA A 468 4.66 -26.05 16.52
C ALA A 468 5.13 -26.14 15.08
N VAL A 469 6.20 -26.92 14.87
CA VAL A 469 6.63 -27.43 13.58
C VAL A 469 5.35 -27.61 12.79
N LEU A 470 5.22 -26.87 11.68
CA LEU A 470 4.15 -27.04 10.70
C LEU A 470 4.07 -28.54 10.44
N PHE A 471 3.19 -29.27 11.13
CA PHE A 471 2.91 -30.64 10.79
C PHE A 471 2.12 -30.49 9.49
N PRO A 472 2.72 -30.85 8.34
CA PRO A 472 1.95 -30.91 7.12
C PRO A 472 0.95 -32.04 7.35
N LEU A 473 -0.34 -31.67 7.45
CA LEU A 473 -1.42 -32.64 7.32
C LEU A 473 -1.59 -33.01 5.86
#